data_AF-A0A9P6D4W2-F1
#
_entry.id   AF-A0A9P6D4W2-F1
#
_cell.length_a   1.000
_cell.length_b   1.000
_cell.length_c   1.000
_cell.angle_alpha   90.00
_cell.angle_beta   90.00
_cell.angle_gamma   90.00
#
_symmetry.space_group_name_H-M   'P 1'
#
loop_
_entity.id
_entity.type
_entity.pdbx_description
1 polymer ?
#
loop_
_entity_poly.entity_id
_entity_poly.type
_entity_poly.pdbx_seq_one_letter_code
_entity_poly.pdbx_strand_id
1 'polypeptide(L)'
;MTAIRLSKKRTGYLVDLITPKNPVETFSSLISALRKNQHTKNLFASVLHIFEPCSEQSFLINSRMLSGRLQPGSHVVKKYTGSCVALPLFLRLQALEIEAVEKVPDKLQQILDCLQSLMTLDSLPASFSLPAGVTLESAVPLAAVLLDYPIAYIPSTSSNALSGVPLDLYECVLTFGNSDGATESDVKHNTHTIMKFSCPAKMGDKSPDRCLPEKLILQLKELFATRMHLIGDPSTAVDVVHSTRTLNHITF
;
A
#
# COMPACT_ATOMS: atom_id res chain seq x y z
N MET A 1 -1.38 -11.64 -19.52
CA MET A 1 -1.61 -12.53 -18.34
C MET A 1 -0.83 -12.11 -17.09
N THR A 2 0.17 -11.22 -17.20
CA THR A 2 1.05 -10.75 -16.10
C THR A 2 0.35 -9.89 -15.03
N ALA A 3 -0.59 -9.02 -15.42
CA ALA A 3 -1.33 -8.14 -14.49
C ALA A 3 -2.18 -8.91 -13.45
N ILE A 4 -2.58 -10.14 -13.76
CA ILE A 4 -3.49 -10.95 -12.94
C ILE A 4 -2.77 -11.62 -11.76
N ARG A 5 -1.45 -11.88 -11.86
CA ARG A 5 -0.65 -12.40 -10.74
C ARG A 5 -0.30 -11.34 -9.70
N LEU A 6 -0.57 -10.07 -10.00
CA LEU A 6 -0.27 -8.95 -9.09
C LEU A 6 -1.24 -8.89 -7.91
N SER A 7 -2.50 -9.34 -8.06
CA SER A 7 -3.52 -9.23 -7.00
C SER A 7 -3.19 -9.97 -5.69
N LYS A 8 -2.21 -10.88 -5.69
CA LYS A 8 -1.70 -11.55 -4.49
C LYS A 8 -0.47 -10.87 -3.86
N LYS A 9 0.11 -9.86 -4.52
CA LYS A 9 1.36 -9.20 -4.10
C LYS A 9 1.13 -7.97 -3.26
N ARG A 10 0.02 -7.26 -3.46
CA ARG A 10 -0.35 -6.04 -2.72
C ARG A 10 -1.82 -6.06 -2.34
N THR A 11 -2.14 -5.44 -1.22
CA THR A 11 -3.51 -5.18 -0.78
C THR A 11 -4.20 -4.25 -1.76
N GLY A 12 -3.50 -3.28 -2.34
CA GLY A 12 -4.12 -2.32 -3.24
C GLY A 12 -3.18 -1.74 -4.29
N TYR A 13 -3.79 -1.22 -5.34
CA TYR A 13 -3.15 -0.48 -6.42
C TYR A 13 -3.87 0.87 -6.59
N LEU A 14 -3.09 1.94 -6.72
CA LEU A 14 -3.61 3.22 -7.16
C LEU A 14 -3.78 3.17 -8.69
N VAL A 15 -4.88 3.73 -9.18
CA VAL A 15 -5.11 3.93 -10.61
C VAL A 15 -4.77 5.38 -10.94
N ASP A 16 -3.56 5.60 -11.46
CA ASP A 16 -2.99 6.93 -11.73
C ASP A 16 -2.91 7.26 -13.24
N LEU A 17 -2.98 6.25 -14.11
CA LEU A 17 -2.87 6.45 -15.57
C LEU A 17 -4.18 6.81 -16.26
N ILE A 18 -5.33 6.53 -15.63
CA ILE A 18 -6.65 6.75 -16.22
C ILE A 18 -7.62 7.35 -15.23
N THR A 19 -8.35 8.38 -15.67
CA THR A 19 -9.42 9.03 -14.89
C THR A 19 -10.71 9.00 -15.71
N PRO A 20 -11.54 7.94 -15.57
CA PRO A 20 -12.82 7.87 -16.27
C PRO A 20 -13.75 9.00 -15.82
N LYS A 21 -14.64 9.48 -16.71
CA LYS A 21 -15.65 10.51 -16.34
C LYS A 21 -16.57 10.06 -15.19
N ASN A 22 -16.92 8.78 -15.16
CA ASN A 22 -17.71 8.16 -14.09
C ASN A 22 -16.91 6.98 -13.50
N PRO A 23 -15.94 7.21 -12.59
CA PRO A 23 -15.05 6.17 -12.11
C PRO A 23 -15.81 4.99 -11.48
N VAL A 24 -16.79 5.28 -10.61
CA VAL A 24 -17.58 4.26 -9.91
C VAL A 24 -18.33 3.36 -10.89
N GLU A 25 -19.01 3.92 -11.88
CA GLU A 25 -19.77 3.15 -12.88
C GLU A 25 -18.83 2.32 -13.79
N THR A 26 -17.76 2.96 -14.27
CA THR A 26 -16.78 2.37 -15.18
C THR A 26 -16.10 1.17 -14.54
N PHE A 27 -15.56 1.34 -13.33
CA PHE A 27 -14.87 0.27 -12.62
C PHE A 27 -15.85 -0.79 -12.09
N SER A 28 -17.07 -0.41 -11.71
CA SER A 28 -18.10 -1.40 -11.35
C SER A 28 -18.42 -2.33 -12.51
N SER A 29 -18.59 -1.76 -13.71
CA SER A 29 -18.87 -2.52 -14.92
C SER A 29 -17.69 -3.45 -15.27
N LEU A 30 -16.47 -2.93 -15.22
CA LEU A 30 -15.25 -3.70 -15.47
C LEU A 30 -15.10 -4.88 -14.49
N ILE A 31 -15.14 -4.62 -13.18
CA ILE A 31 -14.98 -5.65 -12.15
C ILE A 31 -16.12 -6.68 -12.24
N SER A 32 -17.34 -6.24 -12.49
CA SER A 32 -18.48 -7.15 -12.66
C SER A 32 -18.30 -8.06 -13.88
N ALA A 33 -17.82 -7.53 -15.01
CA ALA A 33 -17.52 -8.32 -16.19
C ALA A 33 -16.40 -9.35 -15.91
N LEU A 34 -15.35 -8.94 -15.21
CA LEU A 34 -14.24 -9.83 -14.81
C LEU A 34 -14.66 -10.91 -13.80
N ARG A 35 -15.61 -10.61 -12.91
CA ARG A 35 -16.20 -11.58 -11.99
C ARG A 35 -17.17 -12.55 -12.70
N LYS A 36 -17.82 -12.14 -13.79
CA LYS A 36 -18.71 -13.01 -14.59
C LYS A 36 -17.94 -13.94 -15.53
N ASN A 37 -16.76 -13.55 -15.98
CA ASN A 37 -15.93 -14.37 -16.86
C ASN A 37 -15.33 -15.57 -16.10
N GLN A 38 -15.56 -16.80 -16.59
CA GLN A 38 -15.14 -18.03 -15.91
C GLN A 38 -13.63 -18.15 -15.69
N HIS A 39 -12.81 -17.60 -16.58
CA HIS A 39 -11.35 -17.66 -16.47
C HIS A 39 -10.80 -16.70 -15.40
N THR A 40 -11.49 -15.59 -15.15
CA THR A 40 -11.03 -14.53 -14.23
C THR A 40 -11.85 -14.45 -12.94
N LYS A 41 -13.00 -15.13 -12.83
CA LYS A 41 -13.92 -14.96 -11.68
C LYS A 41 -13.23 -15.12 -10.34
N ASN A 42 -12.39 -16.15 -10.18
CA ASN A 42 -11.75 -16.47 -8.91
C ASN A 42 -10.69 -15.42 -8.54
N LEU A 43 -10.09 -14.78 -9.54
CA LEU A 43 -9.05 -13.77 -9.36
C LEU A 43 -9.64 -12.41 -8.97
N PHE A 44 -10.84 -12.10 -9.47
CA PHE A 44 -11.54 -10.85 -9.21
C PHE A 44 -12.68 -10.97 -8.17
N ALA A 45 -12.91 -12.18 -7.64
CA ALA A 45 -13.91 -12.44 -6.60
C ALA A 45 -13.69 -11.58 -5.34
N SER A 46 -12.45 -11.19 -5.08
CA SER A 46 -12.06 -10.37 -3.93
C SER A 46 -11.47 -9.02 -4.34
N VAL A 47 -11.64 -8.59 -5.59
CA VAL A 47 -11.19 -7.27 -6.03
C VAL A 47 -12.34 -6.28 -5.86
N LEU A 48 -12.12 -5.23 -5.09
CA LEU A 48 -13.03 -4.10 -4.88
C LEU A 48 -12.40 -2.83 -5.45
N HIS A 49 -13.17 -2.03 -6.16
CA HIS A 49 -12.77 -0.66 -6.44
C HIS A 49 -13.21 0.27 -5.30
N ILE A 50 -12.30 1.09 -4.77
CA ILE A 50 -12.59 2.17 -3.82
C ILE A 50 -12.34 3.50 -4.52
N PHE A 51 -13.32 4.40 -4.47
CA PHE A 51 -13.22 5.75 -5.03
C PHE A 51 -13.22 6.78 -3.90
N GLU A 52 -12.23 7.67 -3.90
CA GLU A 52 -12.16 8.83 -3.01
C GLU A 52 -12.59 10.07 -3.82
N PRO A 53 -13.82 10.60 -3.60
CA PRO A 53 -14.40 11.62 -4.46
C PRO A 53 -13.74 13.00 -4.35
N CYS A 54 -13.08 13.34 -3.24
CA CYS A 54 -12.51 14.68 -3.05
C CYS A 54 -11.22 14.90 -3.85
N SER A 55 -10.40 13.86 -4.02
CA SER A 55 -9.16 13.85 -4.82
C SER A 55 -9.31 13.12 -6.16
N GLU A 56 -10.51 12.63 -6.47
CA GLU A 56 -10.83 11.84 -7.66
C GLU A 56 -9.91 10.62 -7.84
N GLN A 57 -9.45 10.03 -6.73
CA GLN A 57 -8.53 8.90 -6.76
C GLN A 57 -9.28 7.57 -6.74
N SER A 58 -8.84 6.66 -7.61
CA SER A 58 -9.37 5.30 -7.71
C SER A 58 -8.35 4.28 -7.23
N PHE A 59 -8.80 3.34 -6.40
CA PHE A 59 -7.98 2.24 -5.88
C PHE A 59 -8.61 0.89 -6.24
N LEU A 60 -7.80 -0.06 -6.68
CA LEU A 60 -8.19 -1.47 -6.84
C LEU A 60 -7.62 -2.27 -5.67
N ILE A 61 -8.49 -2.80 -4.82
CA ILE A 61 -8.15 -3.40 -3.54
C ILE A 61 -8.49 -4.90 -3.53
N ASN A 62 -7.57 -5.72 -3.03
CA ASN A 62 -7.85 -7.07 -2.59
C ASN A 62 -8.52 -7.04 -1.21
N SER A 63 -9.84 -7.21 -1.20
CA SER A 63 -10.68 -7.12 0.01
C SER A 63 -10.31 -8.12 1.09
N ARG A 64 -9.83 -9.32 0.72
CA ARG A 64 -9.39 -10.34 1.69
C ARG A 64 -8.12 -9.92 2.41
N MET A 65 -7.20 -9.27 1.70
CA MET A 65 -5.97 -8.75 2.29
C MET A 65 -6.27 -7.54 3.17
N LEU A 66 -7.13 -6.64 2.70
CA LEU A 66 -7.55 -5.48 3.49
C LEU A 66 -8.29 -5.91 4.76
N SER A 67 -9.23 -6.86 4.68
CA SER A 67 -9.99 -7.31 5.85
C SER A 67 -9.08 -7.91 6.93
N GLY A 68 -8.07 -8.70 6.55
CA GLY A 68 -7.07 -9.22 7.47
C GLY A 68 -6.27 -8.13 8.20
N ARG A 69 -6.06 -6.97 7.56
CA ARG A 69 -5.36 -5.83 8.17
C ARG A 69 -6.24 -5.01 9.11
N LEU A 70 -7.53 -4.91 8.81
CA LEU A 70 -8.49 -4.14 9.60
C LEU A 70 -9.02 -4.90 10.83
N GLN A 71 -8.63 -6.16 11.05
CA GLN A 71 -9.15 -6.92 12.20
C GLN A 71 -8.71 -6.30 13.54
N PRO A 72 -9.62 -6.20 14.53
CA PRO A 72 -9.29 -5.66 15.86
C PRO A 72 -8.22 -6.53 16.54
N GLY A 73 -7.21 -5.89 17.13
CA GLY A 73 -6.10 -6.60 17.78
C GLY A 73 -4.93 -6.97 16.86
N SER A 74 -5.02 -6.64 15.56
CA SER A 74 -3.90 -6.72 14.59
C SER A 74 -2.69 -5.83 14.97
N HIS A 75 -2.86 -4.94 15.95
CA HIS A 75 -1.77 -4.11 16.48
C HIS A 75 -0.69 -4.90 17.25
N VAL A 76 -1.01 -6.12 17.70
CA VAL A 76 -0.02 -6.99 18.34
C VAL A 76 0.58 -7.90 17.28
N VAL A 77 1.83 -7.61 16.89
CA VAL A 77 2.65 -8.48 16.05
C VAL A 77 2.78 -9.84 16.75
N LYS A 78 1.86 -10.76 16.47
CA LYS A 78 1.96 -12.13 16.98
C LYS A 78 3.17 -12.75 16.29
N LYS A 79 4.24 -12.97 17.06
CA LYS A 79 5.54 -13.50 16.62
C LYS A 79 5.51 -14.91 16.03
N TYR A 80 4.34 -15.56 15.98
CA TYR A 80 4.25 -16.97 15.62
C TYR A 80 3.34 -17.14 14.39
N THR A 81 4.01 -17.43 13.26
CA THR A 81 3.52 -18.26 12.15
C THR A 81 2.39 -17.74 11.25
N GLY A 82 2.50 -16.53 10.72
CA GLY A 82 1.75 -16.17 9.51
C GLY A 82 1.38 -14.70 9.36
N SER A 83 2.37 -13.86 9.03
CA SER A 83 2.25 -12.51 8.44
C SER A 83 1.00 -11.71 8.82
N CYS A 84 0.92 -11.24 10.07
CA CYS A 84 -0.01 -10.16 10.40
C CYS A 84 0.60 -8.84 9.92
N VAL A 85 -0.03 -8.20 8.93
CA VAL A 85 0.45 -6.93 8.38
C VAL A 85 -0.09 -5.79 9.24
N ALA A 86 0.77 -5.23 10.09
CA ALA A 86 0.42 -4.10 10.92
C ALA A 86 -0.06 -2.89 10.09
N LEU A 87 -0.85 -2.03 10.73
CA LEU A 87 -1.13 -0.70 10.20
C LEU A 87 0.17 0.13 10.10
N PRO A 88 0.23 1.10 9.17
CA PRO A 88 1.40 1.97 9.06
C PRO A 88 1.71 2.69 10.39
N LEU A 89 2.97 3.09 10.55
CA LEU A 89 3.29 4.15 11.51
C LEU A 89 2.79 5.48 10.93
N PHE A 90 1.94 6.17 11.68
CA PHE A 90 1.46 7.47 11.27
C PHE A 90 2.46 8.54 11.68
N LEU A 91 2.85 9.39 10.73
CA LEU A 91 3.77 10.50 10.95
C LEU A 91 3.02 11.80 10.72
N ARG A 92 2.72 12.52 11.79
CA ARG A 92 2.15 13.86 11.71
C ARG A 92 3.24 14.83 11.30
N LEU A 93 3.00 15.49 10.18
CA LEU A 93 3.84 16.55 9.67
C LEU A 93 3.39 17.84 10.36
N GLN A 94 4.31 18.51 11.02
CA GLN A 94 4.13 19.87 11.54
C GLN A 94 5.21 20.76 10.89
N ALA A 95 5.05 22.09 10.96
CA ALA A 95 5.88 23.01 10.18
C ALA A 95 7.40 22.80 10.35
N LEU A 96 7.87 22.47 11.56
CA LEU A 96 9.29 22.26 11.86
C LEU A 96 9.58 20.89 12.49
N GLU A 97 8.53 20.11 12.77
CA GLU A 97 8.65 18.87 13.54
C GLU A 97 7.84 17.75 12.89
N ILE A 98 8.38 16.54 13.00
CA ILE A 98 7.70 15.31 12.59
C ILE A 98 7.50 14.47 13.83
N GLU A 99 6.24 14.12 14.09
CA GLU A 99 5.79 13.41 15.27
C GLU A 99 5.23 12.04 14.86
N ALA A 100 5.67 10.98 15.53
CA ALA A 100 5.06 9.67 15.41
C ALA A 100 3.74 9.63 16.19
N VAL A 101 2.65 9.27 15.52
CA VAL A 101 1.34 9.10 16.14
C VAL A 101 1.07 7.61 16.28
N GLU A 102 0.99 7.13 17.53
CA GLU A 102 0.79 5.71 17.82
C GLU A 102 -0.61 5.21 17.49
N LYS A 103 -1.61 6.09 17.61
CA LYS A 103 -3.02 5.77 17.38
C LYS A 103 -3.45 6.17 15.97
N VAL A 104 -4.36 5.40 15.40
CA VAL A 104 -5.06 5.78 14.17
C VAL A 104 -5.83 7.09 14.42
N PRO A 105 -5.68 8.13 13.58
CA PRO A 105 -6.48 9.35 13.74
C PRO A 105 -7.98 9.07 13.68
N ASP A 106 -8.78 9.70 14.53
CA ASP A 106 -10.22 9.38 14.69
C ASP A 106 -11.01 9.44 13.37
N LYS A 107 -10.75 10.46 12.54
CA LYS A 107 -11.40 10.58 11.22
C LYS A 107 -11.03 9.43 10.29
N LEU A 108 -9.76 9.00 10.30
CA LEU A 108 -9.31 7.85 9.54
C LEU A 108 -9.94 6.56 10.10
N GLN A 109 -10.01 6.41 11.43
CA GLN A 109 -10.61 5.25 12.07
C GLN A 109 -12.07 5.06 11.63
N GLN A 110 -12.87 6.13 11.57
CA GLN A 110 -14.26 6.06 11.07
C GLN A 110 -14.35 5.53 9.63
N ILE A 111 -13.41 5.93 8.76
CA ILE A 111 -13.34 5.42 7.39
C ILE A 111 -12.94 3.94 7.40
N LEU A 112 -11.97 3.55 8.22
CA LEU A 112 -11.54 2.16 8.34
C LEU A 112 -12.66 1.26 8.88
N ASP A 113 -13.45 1.71 9.85
CA ASP A 113 -14.60 0.99 10.40
C ASP A 113 -15.70 0.80 9.34
N CYS A 114 -15.92 1.83 8.51
CA CYS A 114 -16.82 1.75 7.36
C CYS A 114 -16.34 0.70 6.34
N LEU A 115 -15.06 0.74 5.98
CA LEU A 115 -14.46 -0.26 5.09
C LEU A 115 -14.49 -1.66 5.70
N GLN A 116 -14.29 -1.80 7.01
CA GLN A 116 -14.38 -3.08 7.68
C GLN A 116 -15.80 -3.64 7.61
N SER A 117 -16.81 -2.82 7.85
CA SER A 117 -18.23 -3.18 7.74
C SER A 117 -18.59 -3.58 6.30
N LEU A 118 -17.99 -2.93 5.30
CA LEU A 118 -18.13 -3.32 3.90
C LEU A 118 -17.59 -4.73 3.62
N MET A 119 -16.50 -5.13 4.30
CA MET A 119 -15.92 -6.48 4.14
C MET A 119 -16.75 -7.57 4.80
N THR A 120 -17.70 -7.24 5.69
CA THR A 120 -18.58 -8.23 6.34
C THR A 120 -19.87 -8.50 5.57
N LEU A 121 -20.10 -7.83 4.43
CA LEU A 121 -21.28 -8.07 3.61
C LEU A 121 -21.22 -9.46 2.94
N ASP A 122 -22.38 -10.12 2.82
CA ASP A 122 -22.52 -11.42 2.14
C ASP A 122 -22.06 -11.37 0.68
N SER A 123 -22.27 -10.23 0.03
CA SER A 123 -21.80 -9.97 -1.32
C SER A 123 -21.04 -8.65 -1.38
N LEU A 124 -19.79 -8.74 -1.80
CA LEU A 124 -18.93 -7.58 -1.93
C LEU A 124 -19.32 -6.79 -3.20
N PRO A 125 -19.62 -5.49 -3.10
CA PRO A 125 -19.90 -4.71 -4.30
C PRO A 125 -18.68 -4.64 -5.22
N ALA A 126 -18.90 -4.27 -6.47
CA ALA A 126 -17.82 -4.09 -7.43
C ALA A 126 -17.03 -2.81 -7.14
N SER A 127 -17.73 -1.73 -6.77
CA SER A 127 -17.14 -0.47 -6.32
C SER A 127 -17.78 0.05 -5.05
N PHE A 128 -17.04 0.87 -4.31
CA PHE A 128 -17.49 1.61 -3.16
C PHE A 128 -16.94 3.04 -3.24
N SER A 129 -17.81 4.04 -3.06
CA SER A 129 -17.37 5.43 -2.93
C SER A 129 -17.22 5.76 -1.45
N LEU A 130 -16.09 6.34 -1.09
CA LEU A 130 -15.90 6.88 0.25
C LEU A 130 -16.90 8.03 0.50
N PRO A 131 -17.28 8.28 1.77
CA PRO A 131 -18.10 9.42 2.13
C PRO A 131 -17.50 10.74 1.63
N ALA A 132 -18.34 11.73 1.32
CA ALA A 132 -17.84 13.06 1.02
C ALA A 132 -17.16 13.70 2.25
N GLY A 133 -16.23 14.62 2.01
CA GLY A 133 -15.55 15.37 3.08
C GLY A 133 -14.35 14.65 3.69
N VAL A 134 -13.81 13.62 3.04
CA VAL A 134 -12.51 13.06 3.40
C VAL A 134 -11.43 14.13 3.13
N THR A 135 -10.86 14.67 4.20
CA THR A 135 -9.79 15.68 4.10
C THR A 135 -8.46 15.02 3.71
N LEU A 136 -7.50 15.80 3.22
CA LEU A 136 -6.14 15.31 2.93
C LEU A 136 -5.49 14.63 4.14
N GLU A 137 -5.74 15.15 5.36
CA GLU A 137 -5.29 14.57 6.63
C GLU A 137 -5.74 13.12 6.84
N SER A 138 -6.83 12.70 6.19
CA SER A 138 -7.36 11.33 6.24
C SER A 138 -7.11 10.58 4.93
N ALA A 139 -7.21 11.24 3.77
CA ALA A 139 -7.02 10.62 2.46
C ALA A 139 -5.59 10.10 2.25
N VAL A 140 -4.57 10.89 2.61
CA VAL A 140 -3.16 10.49 2.48
C VAL A 140 -2.83 9.26 3.33
N PRO A 141 -3.11 9.23 4.65
CA PRO A 141 -2.84 8.03 5.42
C PRO A 141 -3.77 6.86 5.07
N LEU A 142 -5.00 7.12 4.59
CA LEU A 142 -5.86 6.07 4.04
C LEU A 142 -5.20 5.41 2.82
N ALA A 143 -4.67 6.18 1.89
CA ALA A 143 -3.96 5.63 0.73
C ALA A 143 -2.78 4.74 1.17
N ALA A 144 -2.00 5.17 2.17
CA ALA A 144 -0.93 4.36 2.74
C ALA A 144 -1.44 3.03 3.33
N VAL A 145 -2.58 3.04 4.04
CA VAL A 145 -3.24 1.80 4.51
C VAL A 145 -3.64 0.94 3.31
N LEU A 146 -4.34 1.48 2.31
CA LEU A 146 -4.81 0.72 1.16
C LEU A 146 -3.67 0.12 0.31
N LEU A 147 -2.52 0.79 0.27
CA LEU A 147 -1.38 0.46 -0.58
C LEU A 147 -0.28 -0.38 0.12
N ASP A 148 -0.49 -0.79 1.37
CA ASP A 148 0.50 -1.50 2.20
C ASP A 148 1.77 -0.71 2.52
N TYR A 149 1.70 0.62 2.60
CA TYR A 149 2.86 1.37 3.05
C TYR A 149 3.09 1.14 4.55
N PRO A 150 4.34 0.95 5.00
CA PRO A 150 4.66 0.80 6.42
C PRO A 150 4.64 2.14 7.15
N ILE A 151 4.69 3.26 6.41
CA ILE A 151 4.67 4.63 6.90
C ILE A 151 3.52 5.38 6.23
N ALA A 152 2.78 6.17 7.01
CA ALA A 152 1.67 7.00 6.53
C ALA A 152 1.85 8.43 7.02
N TYR A 153 1.99 9.39 6.10
CA TYR A 153 2.04 10.80 6.48
C TYR A 153 0.64 11.33 6.78
N ILE A 154 0.51 12.11 7.84
CA ILE A 154 -0.65 12.94 8.12
C ILE A 154 -0.22 14.37 7.78
N PRO A 155 -0.59 14.90 6.60
CA PRO A 155 -0.19 16.24 6.19
C PRO A 155 -0.78 17.30 7.13
N SER A 156 -0.02 18.35 7.41
CA SER A 156 -0.54 19.60 7.96
C SER A 156 -0.98 20.54 6.83
N THR A 157 -1.65 21.64 7.19
CA THR A 157 -1.95 22.74 6.26
C THR A 157 -0.70 23.43 5.72
N SER A 158 0.48 23.21 6.30
CA SER A 158 1.76 23.71 5.81
C SER A 158 2.40 22.75 4.79
N SER A 159 2.66 23.25 3.58
CA SER A 159 3.16 22.44 2.45
C SER A 159 4.65 22.07 2.49
N ASN A 160 5.42 22.58 3.45
CA ASN A 160 6.89 22.51 3.41
C ASN A 160 7.54 21.61 4.47
N ALA A 161 6.77 20.81 5.21
CA ALA A 161 7.28 20.05 6.36
C ALA A 161 8.42 19.06 6.05
N LEU A 162 8.55 18.61 4.79
CA LEU A 162 9.63 17.70 4.37
C LEU A 162 10.71 18.38 3.50
N SER A 163 10.60 19.68 3.24
CA SER A 163 11.60 20.40 2.45
C SER A 163 12.93 20.46 3.19
N GLY A 164 14.02 20.02 2.55
CA GLY A 164 15.35 20.00 3.16
C GLY A 164 15.53 18.94 4.25
N VAL A 165 14.54 18.07 4.47
CA VAL A 165 14.64 16.95 5.42
C VAL A 165 15.26 15.75 4.70
N PRO A 166 16.34 15.14 5.24
CA PRO A 166 16.85 13.87 4.72
C PRO A 166 15.80 12.78 4.84
N LEU A 167 15.51 12.09 3.73
CA LEU A 167 14.56 11.00 3.66
C LEU A 167 15.26 9.70 3.30
N ASP A 168 14.96 8.65 4.04
CA ASP A 168 15.22 7.28 3.63
C ASP A 168 14.16 6.86 2.61
N LEU A 169 14.63 6.52 1.41
CA LEU A 169 13.85 6.05 0.29
C LEU A 169 13.97 4.53 0.21
N TYR A 170 12.83 3.86 0.09
CA TYR A 170 12.75 2.41 0.00
C TYR A 170 12.07 2.03 -1.32
N GLU A 171 12.71 1.15 -2.06
CA GLU A 171 12.19 0.60 -3.31
C GLU A 171 12.13 -0.93 -3.20
N CYS A 172 10.91 -1.48 -3.20
CA CYS A 172 10.73 -2.92 -3.26
C CYS A 172 10.74 -3.33 -4.73
N VAL A 173 11.78 -4.06 -5.12
CA VAL A 173 12.02 -4.50 -6.49
C VAL A 173 11.75 -5.98 -6.59
N LEU A 174 10.81 -6.33 -7.45
CA LEU A 174 10.54 -7.70 -7.82
C LEU A 174 11.50 -8.11 -8.93
N THR A 175 12.19 -9.23 -8.75
CA THR A 175 13.05 -9.84 -9.77
C THR A 175 12.45 -11.15 -10.24
N PHE A 176 12.57 -11.42 -11.54
CA PHE A 176 12.18 -12.68 -12.14
C PHE A 176 13.45 -13.39 -12.60
N GLY A 177 13.60 -14.65 -12.19
CA GLY A 177 14.77 -15.46 -12.45
C GLY A 177 15.06 -15.53 -13.94
N ASN A 178 16.28 -15.14 -14.29
CA ASN A 178 16.89 -15.58 -15.53
C ASN A 178 17.58 -16.91 -15.26
N SER A 179 17.39 -17.87 -16.16
CA SER A 179 18.19 -19.08 -16.27
C SER A 179 19.69 -18.75 -16.19
N ASP A 180 20.47 -19.63 -15.56
CA ASP A 180 21.94 -19.55 -15.50
C ASP A 180 22.51 -19.16 -16.89
N GLY A 181 23.03 -17.94 -17.03
CA GLY A 181 23.59 -17.44 -18.29
C GLY A 181 23.12 -16.06 -18.77
N ALA A 182 22.23 -15.35 -18.05
CA ALA A 182 21.80 -14.02 -18.46
C ALA A 182 22.90 -12.95 -18.36
N THR A 183 22.94 -12.07 -19.35
CA THR A 183 23.81 -10.89 -19.38
C THR A 183 23.28 -9.78 -18.45
N GLU A 184 24.12 -8.84 -18.01
CA GLU A 184 23.67 -7.68 -17.20
C GLU A 184 22.52 -6.89 -17.86
N SER A 185 22.45 -6.85 -19.20
CA SER A 185 21.35 -6.24 -19.94
C SER A 185 20.02 -6.99 -19.72
N ASP A 186 20.04 -8.31 -19.66
CA ASP A 186 18.83 -9.13 -19.46
C ASP A 186 18.30 -8.99 -18.03
N VAL A 187 19.17 -8.72 -17.06
CA VAL A 187 18.78 -8.51 -15.65
C VAL A 187 17.92 -7.25 -15.51
N LYS A 188 18.24 -6.15 -16.22
CA LYS A 188 17.45 -4.91 -16.13
C LYS A 188 16.01 -5.10 -16.63
N HIS A 189 15.81 -5.90 -17.67
CA HIS A 189 14.48 -6.17 -18.22
C HIS A 189 13.60 -7.04 -17.31
N ASN A 190 14.19 -7.73 -16.34
CA ASN A 190 13.48 -8.64 -15.44
C ASN A 190 13.29 -8.08 -14.02
N THR A 191 13.36 -6.76 -13.88
CA THR A 191 13.11 -6.08 -12.61
C THR A 191 11.87 -5.20 -12.71
N HIS A 192 11.00 -5.25 -11.70
CA HIS A 192 9.80 -4.43 -11.61
C HIS A 192 9.65 -3.85 -10.20
N THR A 193 9.64 -2.51 -10.08
CA THR A 193 9.36 -1.85 -8.81
C THR A 193 7.88 -2.00 -8.46
N ILE A 194 7.59 -2.64 -7.32
CA ILE A 194 6.21 -2.89 -6.88
C ILE A 194 5.76 -1.92 -5.80
N MET A 195 6.69 -1.27 -5.10
CA MET A 195 6.41 -0.31 -4.04
C MET A 195 7.58 0.65 -3.90
N LYS A 196 7.28 1.95 -3.78
CA LYS A 196 8.26 2.98 -3.46
C LYS A 196 7.65 3.91 -2.42
N PHE A 197 8.37 4.17 -1.34
CA PHE A 197 7.95 5.11 -0.31
C PHE A 197 9.16 5.74 0.36
N SER A 198 8.91 6.74 1.21
CA SER A 198 9.94 7.45 1.96
C SER A 198 9.59 7.50 3.44
N CYS A 199 10.62 7.62 4.28
CA CYS A 199 10.52 7.90 5.72
C CYS A 199 11.56 8.98 6.07
N PRO A 200 11.28 9.97 6.92
CA PRO A 200 12.30 10.91 7.34
C PRO A 200 13.39 10.18 8.11
N ALA A 201 14.67 10.36 7.73
CA ALA A 201 15.77 9.57 8.25
C ALA A 201 15.91 9.67 9.78
N LYS A 202 15.60 10.84 10.34
CA LYS A 202 15.59 11.09 11.80
C LYS A 202 14.55 10.24 12.56
N MET A 203 13.60 9.59 11.89
CA MET A 203 12.64 8.71 12.54
C MET A 203 13.30 7.43 13.04
N GLY A 204 14.42 7.00 12.47
CA GLY A 204 15.22 5.88 12.99
C GLY A 204 15.66 6.13 14.44
N ASP A 205 16.01 7.37 14.79
CA ASP A 205 16.40 7.73 16.15
C ASP A 205 15.19 7.83 17.11
N LYS A 206 14.06 8.35 16.61
CA LYS A 206 12.84 8.57 17.41
C LYS A 206 12.02 7.30 17.64
N SER A 207 12.07 6.35 16.73
CA SER A 207 11.25 5.13 16.75
C SER A 207 12.06 3.94 16.21
N PRO A 208 13.17 3.57 16.88
CA PRO A 208 14.15 2.63 16.33
C PRO A 208 13.56 1.26 16.00
N ASP A 209 12.61 0.78 16.80
CA ASP A 209 11.98 -0.52 16.59
C ASP A 209 11.15 -0.60 15.30
N ARG A 210 10.76 0.54 14.71
CA ARG A 210 9.87 0.62 13.54
C ARG A 210 10.46 1.33 12.33
N CYS A 211 11.37 2.27 12.54
CA CYS A 211 11.85 3.17 11.50
C CYS A 211 13.34 3.03 11.18
N LEU A 212 14.09 2.17 11.90
CA LEU A 212 15.45 1.85 11.49
C LEU A 212 15.43 1.19 10.10
N PRO A 213 16.29 1.61 9.15
CA PRO A 213 16.30 1.07 7.79
C PRO A 213 16.38 -0.45 7.74
N GLU A 214 17.24 -1.08 8.53
CA GLU A 214 17.39 -2.52 8.59
C GLU A 214 16.12 -3.24 9.08
N LYS A 215 15.35 -2.61 9.97
CA LYS A 215 14.07 -3.15 10.48
C LYS A 215 12.99 -3.06 9.42
N LEU A 216 12.87 -1.91 8.75
CA LEU A 216 11.92 -1.73 7.65
C LEU A 216 12.23 -2.66 6.47
N ILE A 217 13.51 -2.79 6.10
CA ILE A 217 13.96 -3.72 5.04
C ILE A 217 13.58 -5.15 5.41
N LEU A 218 13.88 -5.59 6.64
CA LEU A 218 13.54 -6.94 7.10
C LEU A 218 12.02 -7.18 7.06
N GLN A 219 11.24 -6.25 7.61
CA GLN A 219 9.77 -6.33 7.63
C GLN A 219 9.20 -6.43 6.21
N LEU A 220 9.69 -5.62 5.26
CA LEU A 220 9.24 -5.65 3.87
C LEU A 220 9.64 -6.96 3.19
N LYS A 221 10.86 -7.45 3.42
CA LYS A 221 11.32 -8.75 2.90
C LYS A 221 10.44 -9.89 3.41
N GLU A 222 10.15 -9.94 4.71
CA GLU A 222 9.26 -10.96 5.30
C GLU A 222 7.82 -10.88 4.75
N LEU A 223 7.29 -9.66 4.65
CA LEU A 223 5.97 -9.39 4.08
C LEU A 223 5.86 -9.93 2.65
N PHE A 224 6.81 -9.56 1.80
CA PHE A 224 6.77 -9.96 0.39
C PHE A 224 7.18 -11.41 0.18
N ALA A 225 8.09 -11.97 0.98
CA ALA A 225 8.44 -13.40 0.92
C ALA A 225 7.21 -14.28 1.18
N THR A 226 6.41 -13.94 2.20
CA THR A 226 5.15 -14.64 2.48
C THR A 226 4.20 -14.59 1.29
N ARG A 227 4.10 -13.42 0.63
CA ARG A 227 3.24 -13.24 -0.56
C ARG A 227 3.78 -13.97 -1.79
N MET A 228 5.09 -14.01 -1.99
CA MET A 228 5.70 -14.76 -3.11
C MET A 228 5.48 -16.26 -2.95
N HIS A 229 5.54 -16.77 -1.72
CA HIS A 229 5.23 -18.17 -1.44
C HIS A 229 3.80 -18.55 -1.90
N LEU A 230 2.81 -17.67 -1.71
CA LEU A 230 1.42 -17.86 -2.18
C LEU A 230 1.26 -17.83 -3.71
N ILE A 231 2.26 -17.34 -4.43
CA ILE A 231 2.29 -17.36 -5.90
C ILE A 231 2.86 -18.69 -6.40
N GLY A 232 3.74 -19.32 -5.62
CA GLY A 232 4.33 -20.63 -5.95
C GLY A 232 5.33 -20.59 -7.10
N ASP A 233 5.88 -19.41 -7.42
CA ASP A 233 6.87 -19.25 -8.47
C ASP A 233 8.27 -19.10 -7.85
N PRO A 234 9.11 -20.16 -7.90
CA PRO A 234 10.43 -20.15 -7.26
C PRO A 234 11.42 -19.21 -7.96
N SER A 235 11.14 -18.79 -9.20
CA SER A 235 11.99 -17.84 -9.93
C SER A 235 11.76 -16.40 -9.48
N THR A 236 10.69 -16.12 -8.73
CA THR A 236 10.36 -14.76 -8.32
C THR A 236 10.96 -14.45 -6.96
N ALA A 237 11.75 -13.39 -6.89
CA ALA A 237 12.30 -12.87 -5.64
C ALA A 237 11.94 -11.39 -5.45
N VAL A 238 12.02 -10.92 -4.20
CA VAL A 238 11.85 -9.50 -3.86
C VAL A 238 13.08 -9.04 -3.12
N ASP A 239 13.64 -7.93 -3.58
CA ASP A 239 14.66 -7.18 -2.87
C ASP A 239 14.13 -5.81 -2.45
N VAL A 240 14.79 -5.21 -1.47
CA VAL A 240 14.46 -3.87 -0.96
C VAL A 240 15.71 -3.02 -1.03
N VAL A 241 15.70 -2.05 -1.93
CA VAL A 241 16.78 -1.08 -2.09
C VAL A 241 16.51 0.10 -1.18
N HIS A 242 17.50 0.48 -0.37
CA HIS A 242 17.46 1.65 0.50
C HIS A 242 18.48 2.69 0.04
N SER A 243 18.10 3.95 0.12
CA SER A 243 19.02 5.09 -0.04
C SER A 243 18.53 6.28 0.75
N THR A 244 19.42 7.17 1.18
CA THR A 244 19.04 8.42 1.85
C THR A 244 19.23 9.59 0.90
N ARG A 245 18.23 10.47 0.77
CA ARG A 245 18.29 11.67 -0.08
C ARG A 245 17.61 12.85 0.58
N THR A 246 18.16 14.04 0.40
CA THR A 246 17.51 15.31 0.77
C THR A 246 16.87 15.90 -0.48
N LEU A 247 15.58 16.23 -0.41
CA LEU A 247 14.84 16.82 -1.52
C LEU A 247 14.40 18.24 -1.15
N ASN A 248 14.56 19.17 -2.08
CA ASN A 248 14.22 20.58 -1.85
C ASN A 248 12.71 20.82 -1.89
N HIS A 249 11.97 20.00 -2.66
CA HIS A 249 10.52 20.14 -2.82
C HIS A 249 9.86 18.77 -2.79
N ILE A 250 8.93 18.59 -1.85
CA ILE A 250 8.05 17.42 -1.78
C ILE A 250 6.65 17.96 -1.55
N THR A 251 5.74 17.62 -2.45
CA THR A 251 4.33 17.98 -2.37
C THR A 251 3.50 16.71 -2.23
N PHE A 252 2.45 16.79 -1.41
CA PHE A 252 1.45 15.75 -1.23
C PHE A 252 0.22 16.02 -2.10
#